data_AF-A0A7X7IC80-F1
#
_entry.id   AF-A0A7X7IC80-F1
#
_cell.length_a   1.000
_cell.length_b   1.000
_cell.length_c   1.000
_cell.angle_alpha   90.00
_cell.angle_beta   90.00
_cell.angle_gamma   90.00
#
_symmetry.space_group_name_H-M   'P 1'
#
loop_
_entity.id
_entity.type
_entity.pdbx_description
1 polymer ?
#
loop_
_entity_poly.entity_id
_entity_poly.type
_entity_poly.pdbx_seq_one_letter_code
_entity_poly.pdbx_strand_id
1 'polypeptide(L)'
;MNAQTARQWMVTHEWMIKPMGQTEWISGKGILVWLAEVFSALGTGLYLVAIFFSQSHPKAAFWGAILGWVGIAVFKLPLHLFYLGKPWRFWRAFPPFSTAWKTSWFSRGIVFTMIFLVFAAIQIVLQGIIVYGTPTGGVDAANWVFMILAGITCVVTAVYCGFAMSYCKSVPFWNTGLLPFVFLIMGIADGLALIMGVGLVTGDELIGTAESITRILLIANAFLIIVYLVNANYQSSTAEVSVKELVRGHVAWVFWLGIVLFGIIIPLVISIISYFTGEEATTGLLVFAIICHTIGAFSLKYGVLKVGIYRPILPKSAAY
;
A
#
# COMPACT_ATOMS: atom_id res chain seq x y z
N MET A 1 5.60 11.90 -24.94
CA MET A 1 6.08 13.24 -25.34
C MET A 1 7.19 13.66 -24.39
N ASN A 2 8.45 13.64 -24.85
CA ASN A 2 9.58 14.16 -24.09
C ASN A 2 9.75 15.64 -24.41
N ALA A 3 9.20 16.49 -23.55
CA ALA A 3 9.55 17.90 -23.51
C ALA A 3 9.78 18.29 -22.05
N GLN A 4 10.81 17.71 -21.44
CA GLN A 4 11.41 18.28 -20.23
C GLN A 4 12.36 19.39 -20.67
N THR A 5 11.85 20.62 -20.75
CA THR A 5 12.73 21.78 -20.69
C THR A 5 13.12 21.98 -19.22
N ALA A 6 14.42 21.92 -18.96
CA ALA A 6 15.06 22.14 -17.64
C ALA A 6 14.89 23.58 -17.10
N ARG A 7 13.87 24.31 -17.56
CA ARG A 7 13.54 25.70 -17.20
C ARG A 7 12.03 25.82 -16.99
N GLN A 8 11.54 25.22 -15.91
CA GLN A 8 10.14 25.31 -15.46
C GLN A 8 9.69 26.76 -15.14
N TRP A 9 10.61 27.73 -15.26
CA TRP A 9 10.47 29.11 -14.81
C TRP A 9 10.08 30.04 -15.97
N MET A 10 10.11 29.57 -17.23
CA MET A 10 9.86 30.42 -18.41
C MET A 10 8.44 30.30 -19.01
N VAL A 11 7.58 29.40 -18.52
CA VAL A 11 6.16 29.40 -18.94
C VAL A 11 5.25 29.16 -17.74
N THR A 12 5.13 30.18 -16.90
CA THR A 12 4.41 30.17 -15.62
C THR A 12 2.90 29.90 -15.72
N HIS A 13 2.33 29.77 -16.92
CA HIS A 13 0.90 29.59 -17.15
C HIS A 13 0.56 28.29 -17.91
N GLU A 14 1.53 27.48 -18.35
CA GLU A 14 1.22 26.26 -19.10
C GLU A 14 0.41 25.26 -18.29
N TRP A 15 0.70 25.13 -17.00
CA TRP A 15 -0.07 24.30 -16.07
C TRP A 15 -1.53 24.76 -15.91
N MET A 16 -1.84 26.01 -16.25
CA MET A 16 -3.21 26.53 -16.21
C MET A 16 -4.04 26.06 -17.41
N ILE A 17 -3.40 25.68 -18.53
CA ILE A 17 -4.07 25.42 -19.82
C ILE A 17 -3.84 23.97 -20.29
N LYS A 18 -2.69 23.37 -19.97
CA LYS A 18 -2.28 22.02 -20.37
C LYS A 18 -2.33 21.06 -19.18
N PRO A 19 -2.76 19.80 -19.38
CA PRO A 19 -2.65 18.77 -18.36
C PRO A 19 -1.16 18.53 -18.04
N MET A 20 -0.79 18.67 -16.77
CA MET A 20 0.59 18.50 -16.30
C MET A 20 0.67 17.34 -15.32
N GLY A 21 1.62 16.44 -15.54
CA GLY A 21 1.88 15.33 -14.61
C GLY A 21 2.37 15.86 -13.25
N GLN A 22 1.85 15.30 -12.17
CA GLN A 22 2.37 15.52 -10.83
C GLN A 22 3.74 14.87 -10.71
N THR A 23 4.69 15.59 -10.11
CA THR A 23 6.06 15.11 -9.94
C THR A 23 6.45 15.00 -8.47
N GLU A 24 5.77 15.73 -7.59
CA GLU A 24 6.08 15.85 -6.16
C GLU A 24 6.19 14.51 -5.44
N TRP A 25 5.29 13.55 -5.73
CA TRP A 25 5.23 12.28 -4.98
C TRP A 25 5.87 11.10 -5.71
N ILE A 26 6.58 11.34 -6.83
CA ILE A 26 7.12 10.24 -7.65
C ILE A 26 8.44 10.55 -8.38
N SER A 27 8.87 11.81 -8.42
CA SER A 27 10.09 12.23 -9.12
C SER A 27 11.05 12.93 -8.17
N GLY A 28 12.36 12.75 -8.38
CA GLY A 28 13.40 13.28 -7.49
C GLY A 28 13.22 12.75 -6.06
N LYS A 29 13.10 13.67 -5.09
CA LYS A 29 12.85 13.31 -3.68
C LYS A 29 11.49 12.63 -3.47
N GLY A 30 10.52 12.80 -4.38
CA GLY A 30 9.22 12.15 -4.32
C GLY A 30 9.28 10.62 -4.36
N ILE A 31 10.37 10.02 -4.86
CA ILE A 31 10.60 8.57 -4.82
C ILE A 31 10.54 8.05 -3.38
N LEU A 32 10.94 8.84 -2.38
CA LEU A 32 10.85 8.48 -0.97
C LEU A 32 9.40 8.31 -0.51
N VAL A 33 8.47 9.11 -1.04
CA VAL A 33 7.03 8.97 -0.76
C VAL A 33 6.52 7.66 -1.34
N TRP A 34 6.82 7.39 -2.62
CA TRP A 34 6.44 6.13 -3.25
C TRP A 34 6.93 4.91 -2.46
N LEU A 35 8.23 4.88 -2.10
CA LEU A 35 8.80 3.79 -1.31
C LEU A 35 8.12 3.68 0.06
N ALA A 36 7.90 4.80 0.76
CA ALA A 36 7.24 4.80 2.06
C ALA A 36 5.81 4.22 1.97
N GLU A 37 5.06 4.56 0.92
CA GLU A 37 3.72 4.04 0.72
C GLU A 37 3.68 2.55 0.35
N VAL A 38 4.71 2.04 -0.34
CA VAL A 38 4.86 0.60 -0.56
C VAL A 38 5.14 -0.13 0.75
N PHE A 39 6.11 0.33 1.54
CA PHE A 39 6.39 -0.27 2.85
C PHE A 39 5.21 -0.14 3.82
N SER A 40 4.40 0.91 3.69
CA SER A 40 3.14 1.01 4.42
C SER A 40 2.18 -0.11 4.03
N ALA A 41 1.98 -0.37 2.73
CA ALA A 41 1.09 -1.43 2.26
C ALA A 41 1.59 -2.82 2.69
N LEU A 42 2.85 -3.15 2.41
CA LEU A 42 3.47 -4.43 2.79
C LEU A 42 3.42 -4.65 4.32
N GLY A 43 3.80 -3.62 5.08
CA GLY A 43 3.88 -3.72 6.53
C GLY A 43 2.51 -3.85 7.20
N THR A 44 1.53 -3.03 6.80
CA THR A 44 0.16 -3.12 7.34
C THR A 44 -0.52 -4.41 6.90
N GLY A 45 -0.32 -4.84 5.66
CA GLY A 45 -0.81 -6.10 5.14
C GLY A 45 -0.30 -7.30 5.95
N LEU A 46 1.03 -7.40 6.09
CA LEU A 46 1.64 -8.51 6.82
C LEU A 46 1.24 -8.51 8.31
N TYR A 47 1.24 -7.34 8.97
CA TYR A 47 0.80 -7.25 10.36
C TYR A 47 -0.68 -7.66 10.52
N LEU A 48 -1.56 -7.14 9.66
CA LEU A 48 -2.99 -7.43 9.73
C LEU A 48 -3.27 -8.91 9.45
N VAL A 49 -2.59 -9.52 8.48
CA VAL A 49 -2.70 -10.95 8.22
C VAL A 49 -2.19 -11.75 9.42
N ALA A 50 -1.01 -11.41 9.96
CA ALA A 50 -0.41 -12.11 11.09
C ALA A 50 -1.35 -12.21 12.30
N ILE A 51 -2.11 -11.16 12.62
CA ILE A 51 -3.04 -11.22 13.76
C ILE A 51 -4.19 -12.22 13.55
N PHE A 52 -4.63 -12.48 12.31
CA PHE A 52 -5.65 -13.51 12.02
C PHE A 52 -5.09 -14.93 12.14
N PHE A 53 -3.78 -15.11 11.93
CA PHE A 53 -3.10 -16.39 12.10
C PHE A 53 -2.58 -16.60 13.54
N SER A 54 -2.75 -15.63 14.44
CA SER A 54 -2.13 -15.64 15.78
C SER A 54 -2.57 -16.78 16.70
N GLN A 55 -3.79 -17.29 16.50
CA GLN A 55 -4.33 -18.39 17.29
C GLN A 55 -3.95 -19.76 16.71
N SER A 56 -3.94 -19.89 15.38
CA SER A 56 -3.66 -21.16 14.70
C SER A 56 -2.16 -21.41 14.49
N HIS A 57 -1.41 -20.35 14.20
CA HIS A 57 0.02 -20.39 13.86
C HIS A 57 0.76 -19.28 14.63
N PRO A 58 0.86 -19.40 15.97
CA PRO A 58 1.32 -18.31 16.84
C PRO A 58 2.77 -17.90 16.58
N LYS A 59 3.64 -18.82 16.11
CA LYS A 59 5.04 -18.55 15.74
C LYS A 59 5.15 -17.73 14.45
N ALA A 60 4.54 -18.19 13.35
CA ALA A 60 4.48 -17.40 12.12
C ALA A 60 3.82 -16.03 12.35
N ALA A 61 2.74 -15.97 13.12
CA ALA A 61 2.09 -14.71 13.45
C ALA A 61 3.00 -13.75 14.21
N PHE A 62 3.79 -14.23 15.18
CA PHE A 62 4.75 -13.38 15.89
C PHE A 62 5.79 -12.78 14.93
N TRP A 63 6.42 -13.59 14.09
CA TRP A 63 7.42 -13.11 13.14
C TRP A 63 6.82 -12.22 12.05
N GLY A 64 5.64 -12.58 11.53
CA GLY A 64 4.88 -11.75 10.60
C GLY A 64 4.54 -10.39 11.19
N ALA A 65 4.03 -10.35 12.43
CA ALA A 65 3.73 -9.10 13.11
C ALA A 65 5.00 -8.23 13.32
N ILE A 66 6.12 -8.82 13.71
CA ILE A 66 7.41 -8.13 13.82
C ILE A 66 7.85 -7.55 12.48
N LEU A 67 7.88 -8.36 11.43
CA LEU A 67 8.36 -7.93 10.11
C LEU A 67 7.43 -6.85 9.53
N GLY A 68 6.12 -6.98 9.71
CA GLY A 68 5.14 -5.98 9.30
C GLY A 68 5.33 -4.66 10.04
N TRP A 69 5.53 -4.72 11.37
CA TRP A 69 5.82 -3.57 12.20
C TRP A 69 7.14 -2.89 11.82
N VAL A 70 8.21 -3.66 11.61
CA VAL A 70 9.53 -3.17 11.16
C VAL A 70 9.41 -2.50 9.78
N GLY A 71 8.64 -3.06 8.86
CA GLY A 71 8.30 -2.45 7.57
C GLY A 71 7.82 -1.00 7.72
N ILE A 72 6.99 -0.73 8.72
CA ILE A 72 6.43 0.60 8.95
C ILE A 72 7.39 1.47 9.79
N ALA A 73 7.88 0.96 10.90
CA ALA A 73 8.70 1.71 11.85
C ALA A 73 10.07 2.09 11.29
N VAL A 74 10.71 1.17 10.57
CA VAL A 74 12.10 1.30 10.09
C VAL A 74 12.17 1.79 8.65
N PHE A 75 11.20 1.44 7.80
CA PHE A 75 11.22 1.89 6.40
C PHE A 75 10.24 3.05 6.14
N LYS A 76 8.93 2.86 6.34
CA LYS A 76 7.94 3.92 6.03
C LYS A 76 8.24 5.23 6.75
N LEU A 77 8.40 5.21 8.08
CA LEU A 77 8.55 6.43 8.86
C LEU A 77 9.81 7.23 8.49
N PRO A 78 11.03 6.64 8.44
CA PRO A 78 12.22 7.38 8.05
C PRO A 78 12.16 7.91 6.61
N LEU A 79 11.61 7.14 5.66
CA LEU A 79 11.45 7.60 4.28
C LEU A 79 10.56 8.85 4.19
N HIS A 80 9.44 8.87 4.93
CA HIS A 80 8.59 10.06 5.04
C HIS A 80 9.31 11.22 5.72
N LEU A 81 10.06 10.98 6.79
CA LEU A 81 10.83 12.01 7.47
C LEU A 81 11.86 12.66 6.53
N PHE A 82 12.60 11.87 5.77
CA PHE A 82 13.62 12.36 4.84
C PHE A 82 13.04 13.08 3.62
N TYR A 83 11.79 12.78 3.26
CA TYR A 83 11.06 13.55 2.24
C TYR A 83 10.76 14.98 2.70
N LEU A 84 10.49 15.20 3.99
CA LEU A 84 10.15 16.52 4.51
C LEU A 84 11.28 17.52 4.32
N GLY A 85 10.95 18.75 3.90
CA GLY A 85 11.94 19.82 3.77
C GLY A 85 12.62 20.23 5.09
N LYS A 86 12.00 19.95 6.25
CA LYS A 86 12.52 20.26 7.59
C LYS A 86 12.23 19.11 8.57
N PRO A 87 12.94 17.96 8.47
CA PRO A 87 12.65 16.75 9.24
C PRO A 87 12.66 16.99 10.76
N TRP A 88 13.60 17.80 11.24
CA TRP A 88 13.74 18.12 12.67
C TRP A 88 12.56 18.87 13.29
N ARG A 89 11.66 19.44 12.47
CA ARG A 89 10.45 20.12 12.94
C ARG A 89 9.22 19.20 12.94
N PHE A 90 9.37 17.93 12.55
CA PHE A 90 8.27 16.99 12.40
C PHE A 90 7.47 16.77 13.70
N TRP A 91 8.14 16.79 14.86
CA TRP A 91 7.47 16.65 16.16
C TRP A 91 6.37 17.72 16.38
N ARG A 92 6.48 18.89 15.74
CA ARG A 92 5.46 19.96 15.79
C ARG A 92 4.18 19.62 15.03
N ALA A 93 4.16 18.54 14.24
CA ALA A 93 2.97 18.10 13.52
C ALA A 93 2.02 17.26 14.41
N PHE A 94 2.44 16.88 15.61
CA PHE A 94 1.68 16.01 16.51
C PHE A 94 0.88 16.79 17.57
N PRO A 95 -0.22 16.21 18.08
CA PRO A 95 -0.83 16.64 19.33
C PRO A 95 0.16 16.52 20.51
N PRO A 96 0.12 17.42 21.51
CA PRO A 96 -0.70 18.63 21.61
C PRO A 96 -0.12 19.85 20.88
N PHE A 97 1.08 19.74 20.29
CA PHE A 97 1.81 20.87 19.69
C PHE A 97 1.14 21.46 18.44
N SER A 98 0.27 20.69 17.79
CA SER A 98 -0.53 21.14 16.66
C SER A 98 -1.90 20.48 16.62
N THR A 99 -2.89 21.24 16.13
CA THR A 99 -4.24 20.76 15.82
C THR A 99 -4.41 20.38 14.35
N ALA A 100 -3.31 20.32 13.56
CA ALA A 100 -3.33 20.01 12.14
C ALA A 100 -4.00 18.66 11.82
N TRP A 101 -4.00 17.70 12.76
CA TRP A 101 -4.70 16.43 12.60
C TRP A 101 -6.22 16.61 12.43
N LYS A 102 -6.79 17.72 12.89
CA LYS A 102 -8.22 18.02 12.72
C LYS A 102 -8.56 18.43 11.29
N THR A 103 -7.60 18.95 10.52
CA THR A 103 -7.85 19.53 9.17
C THR A 103 -7.09 18.83 8.04
N SER A 104 -5.89 18.30 8.30
CA SER A 104 -5.00 17.71 7.30
C SER A 104 -5.01 16.18 7.31
N TRP A 105 -5.27 15.57 6.15
CA TRP A 105 -5.20 14.11 5.97
C TRP A 105 -3.82 13.53 6.24
N PHE A 106 -2.75 14.24 5.88
CA PHE A 106 -1.38 13.81 6.18
C PHE A 106 -1.14 13.73 7.70
N SER A 107 -1.55 14.76 8.44
CA SER A 107 -1.40 14.78 9.90
C SER A 107 -2.24 13.68 10.57
N ARG A 108 -3.46 13.41 10.07
CA ARG A 108 -4.26 12.25 10.52
C ARG A 108 -3.53 10.93 10.33
N GLY A 109 -3.01 10.69 9.12
CA GLY A 109 -2.30 9.45 8.80
C GLY A 109 -1.09 9.20 9.69
N ILE A 110 -0.31 10.26 9.94
CA ILE A 110 0.84 10.20 10.84
C ILE A 110 0.40 9.85 12.27
N VAL A 111 -0.63 10.52 12.81
CA VAL A 111 -1.14 10.23 14.17
C VAL A 111 -1.63 8.80 14.29
N PHE A 112 -2.44 8.31 13.34
CA PHE A 112 -2.92 6.93 13.37
C PHE A 112 -1.79 5.91 13.20
N THR A 113 -0.80 6.20 12.36
CA THR A 113 0.39 5.34 12.21
C THR A 113 1.15 5.23 13.53
N MET A 114 1.32 6.34 14.28
CA MET A 114 2.01 6.29 15.57
C MET A 114 1.22 5.50 16.64
N ILE A 115 -0.10 5.70 16.70
CA ILE A 115 -0.95 4.92 17.62
C ILE A 115 -0.86 3.43 17.27
N PHE A 116 -0.96 3.09 15.99
CA PHE A 116 -0.78 1.72 15.51
C PHE A 116 0.57 1.15 15.94
N LEU A 117 1.67 1.86 15.72
CA LEU A 117 3.00 1.38 16.09
C LEU A 117 3.14 1.10 17.59
N VAL A 118 2.53 1.92 18.45
CA VAL A 118 2.55 1.69 19.90
C VAL A 118 1.72 0.46 20.26
N PHE A 119 0.47 0.36 19.79
CA PHE A 119 -0.38 -0.79 20.09
C PHE A 119 0.18 -2.10 19.54
N ALA A 120 0.70 -2.08 18.31
CA ALA A 120 1.32 -3.22 17.70
C ALA A 120 2.60 -3.65 18.42
N ALA A 121 3.43 -2.72 18.90
CA ALA A 121 4.61 -3.06 19.69
C ALA A 121 4.24 -3.78 21.00
N ILE A 122 3.22 -3.27 21.72
CA ILE A 122 2.71 -3.93 22.93
C ILE A 122 2.15 -5.32 22.60
N GLN A 123 1.33 -5.42 21.56
CA GLN A 123 0.75 -6.68 21.11
C GLN A 123 1.83 -7.71 20.74
N ILE A 124 2.88 -7.29 20.02
CA ILE A 124 4.01 -8.16 19.64
C ILE A 124 4.74 -8.69 20.88
N VAL A 125 4.98 -7.84 21.89
CA VAL A 125 5.60 -8.27 23.15
C VAL A 125 4.74 -9.32 23.85
N LEU A 126 3.42 -9.08 23.94
CA LEU A 126 2.48 -10.03 24.55
C LEU A 126 2.43 -11.35 23.78
N GLN A 127 2.38 -11.30 22.44
CA GLN A 127 2.46 -12.49 21.59
C GLN A 127 3.79 -13.23 21.77
N GLY A 128 4.90 -12.53 21.94
CA GLY A 128 6.20 -13.13 22.20
C GLY A 128 6.24 -13.88 23.53
N ILE A 129 5.59 -13.35 24.58
CA ILE A 129 5.43 -14.04 25.86
C ILE A 129 4.59 -15.31 25.71
N ILE A 130 3.53 -15.28 24.88
CA ILE A 130 2.69 -16.45 24.60
C ILE A 130 3.48 -17.53 23.85
N VAL A 131 4.31 -17.14 22.88
CA VAL A 131 5.05 -18.07 22.01
C VAL A 131 6.28 -18.66 22.69
N TYR A 132 7.05 -17.84 23.41
CA TYR A 132 8.39 -18.20 23.92
C TYR A 132 8.51 -18.16 25.44
N GLY A 133 7.56 -17.57 26.14
CA GLY A 133 7.56 -17.45 27.59
C GLY A 133 6.63 -18.46 28.28
N THR A 134 6.45 -18.25 29.58
CA THR A 134 5.41 -18.91 30.37
C THR A 134 4.26 -17.92 30.58
N PRO A 135 3.10 -18.08 29.91
CA PRO A 135 1.99 -17.16 30.04
C PRO A 135 1.53 -17.08 31.50
N THR A 136 1.52 -15.88 32.08
CA THR A 136 0.91 -15.62 33.38
C THR A 136 -0.58 -15.29 33.22
N GLY A 137 -1.35 -15.41 34.30
CA GLY A 137 -2.77 -15.04 34.27
C GLY A 137 -2.99 -13.61 33.72
N GLY A 138 -3.76 -13.50 32.64
CA GLY A 138 -4.16 -12.23 32.02
C GLY A 138 -3.39 -11.82 30.75
N VAL A 139 -2.29 -12.50 30.39
CA VAL A 139 -1.51 -12.17 29.17
C VAL A 139 -2.34 -12.39 27.91
N ASP A 140 -3.10 -13.49 27.82
CA ASP A 140 -3.95 -13.77 26.66
C ASP A 140 -5.04 -12.71 26.47
N ALA A 141 -5.69 -12.31 27.57
CA ALA A 141 -6.72 -11.27 27.54
C ALA A 141 -6.14 -9.91 27.11
N ALA A 142 -4.96 -9.54 27.65
CA ALA A 142 -4.27 -8.33 27.22
C ALA A 142 -3.86 -8.40 25.74
N ASN A 143 -3.34 -9.54 25.28
CA ASN A 143 -2.96 -9.73 23.89
C ASN A 143 -4.16 -9.55 22.97
N TRP A 144 -5.31 -10.13 23.30
CA TRP A 144 -6.56 -9.94 22.55
C TRP A 144 -6.99 -8.48 22.46
N VAL A 145 -6.94 -7.73 23.57
CA VAL A 145 -7.28 -6.30 23.60
C VAL A 145 -6.35 -5.52 22.67
N PHE A 146 -5.03 -5.69 22.82
CA PHE A 146 -4.06 -4.96 21.99
C PHE A 146 -4.07 -5.42 20.53
N MET A 147 -4.42 -6.68 20.25
CA MET A 147 -4.63 -7.19 18.89
C MET A 147 -5.81 -6.51 18.21
N ILE A 148 -6.93 -6.31 18.90
CA ILE A 148 -8.07 -5.56 18.37
C ILE A 148 -7.71 -4.09 18.14
N LEU A 149 -7.10 -3.44 19.13
CA LEU A 149 -6.71 -2.02 19.03
C LEU A 149 -5.69 -1.78 17.91
N ALA A 150 -4.66 -2.63 17.82
CA ALA A 150 -3.66 -2.59 16.76
C ALA A 150 -4.28 -2.93 15.40
N GLY A 151 -5.15 -3.94 15.32
CA GLY A 151 -5.85 -4.30 14.09
C GLY A 151 -6.68 -3.15 13.52
N ILE A 152 -7.50 -2.50 14.35
CA ILE A 152 -8.32 -1.34 13.93
C ILE A 152 -7.42 -0.21 13.44
N THR A 153 -6.40 0.15 14.21
CA THR A 153 -5.49 1.26 13.85
C THR A 153 -4.58 0.92 12.66
N CYS A 154 -4.27 -0.36 12.44
CA CYS A 154 -3.59 -0.88 11.26
C CYS A 154 -4.44 -0.70 10.01
N VAL A 155 -5.73 -1.07 10.06
CA VAL A 155 -6.67 -0.87 8.95
C VAL A 155 -6.79 0.62 8.61
N VAL A 156 -6.96 1.48 9.62
CA VAL A 156 -6.99 2.95 9.42
C VAL A 156 -5.69 3.43 8.76
N THR A 157 -4.54 2.93 9.19
CA THR A 157 -3.23 3.26 8.61
C THR A 157 -3.10 2.79 7.17
N ALA A 158 -3.62 1.60 6.84
CA ALA A 158 -3.58 1.03 5.49
C ALA A 158 -4.44 1.85 4.50
N VAL A 159 -5.67 2.22 4.90
CA VAL A 159 -6.58 2.97 4.03
C VAL A 159 -6.25 4.46 3.93
N TYR A 160 -5.60 5.03 4.95
CA TYR A 160 -5.31 6.47 5.02
C TYR A 160 -4.60 6.98 3.76
N CYS A 161 -3.63 6.23 3.24
CA CYS A 161 -2.86 6.61 2.06
C CYS A 161 -3.79 6.87 0.87
N GLY A 162 -4.69 5.92 0.63
CA GLY A 162 -5.70 6.05 -0.42
C GLY A 162 -6.61 7.25 -0.17
N PHE A 163 -7.08 7.46 1.06
CA PHE A 163 -7.93 8.61 1.38
C PHE A 163 -7.22 9.95 1.20
N ALA A 164 -5.94 10.05 1.58
CA ALA A 164 -5.14 11.25 1.38
C ALA A 164 -5.03 11.60 -0.10
N MET A 165 -4.81 10.59 -0.96
CA MET A 165 -4.82 10.73 -2.41
C MET A 165 -6.20 11.11 -2.96
N SER A 166 -7.26 10.43 -2.49
CA SER A 166 -8.63 10.69 -2.91
C SER A 166 -9.11 12.11 -2.59
N TYR A 167 -8.55 12.75 -1.56
CA TYR A 167 -8.90 14.13 -1.22
C TYR A 167 -8.18 15.19 -2.10
N CYS A 168 -7.19 14.80 -2.89
CA CYS A 168 -6.50 15.70 -3.82
C CYS A 168 -7.36 16.00 -5.06
N LYS A 169 -8.31 16.94 -4.92
CA LYS A 169 -9.21 17.39 -5.99
C LYS A 169 -8.50 17.82 -7.29
N SER A 170 -7.25 18.28 -7.17
CA SER A 170 -6.45 18.73 -8.30
C SER A 170 -6.02 17.60 -9.23
N VAL A 171 -6.02 16.33 -8.77
CA VAL A 171 -5.65 15.15 -9.55
C VAL A 171 -6.88 14.23 -9.68
N PRO A 172 -7.71 14.40 -10.73
CA PRO A 172 -8.99 13.70 -10.84
C PRO A 172 -8.86 12.17 -10.82
N PHE A 173 -7.77 11.62 -11.36
CA PHE A 173 -7.49 10.17 -11.37
C PHE A 173 -7.42 9.57 -9.95
N TRP A 174 -6.99 10.35 -8.96
CA TRP A 174 -6.94 9.90 -7.57
C TRP A 174 -8.27 10.12 -6.85
N ASN A 175 -9.06 11.10 -7.29
CA ASN A 175 -10.26 11.60 -6.62
C ASN A 175 -11.47 10.66 -6.76
N THR A 176 -11.35 9.45 -6.22
CA THR A 176 -12.41 8.45 -6.17
C THR A 176 -12.40 7.70 -4.85
N GLY A 177 -13.59 7.24 -4.42
CA GLY A 177 -13.75 6.42 -3.22
C GLY A 177 -13.22 4.99 -3.37
N LEU A 178 -12.89 4.55 -4.59
CA LEU A 178 -12.39 3.19 -4.85
C LEU A 178 -10.91 3.00 -4.53
N LEU A 179 -10.11 4.06 -4.68
CA LEU A 179 -8.64 3.98 -4.55
C LEU A 179 -8.16 3.45 -3.19
N PRO A 180 -8.74 3.85 -2.03
CA PRO A 180 -8.38 3.28 -0.73
C PRO A 180 -8.60 1.76 -0.66
N PHE A 181 -9.66 1.25 -1.29
CA PHE A 181 -9.98 -0.18 -1.27
C PHE A 181 -9.07 -0.99 -2.18
N VAL A 182 -8.70 -0.45 -3.35
CA VAL A 182 -7.68 -1.05 -4.23
C VAL A 182 -6.37 -1.23 -3.46
N PHE A 183 -5.94 -0.20 -2.71
CA PHE A 183 -4.72 -0.31 -1.90
C PHE A 183 -4.85 -1.24 -0.71
N LEU A 184 -5.99 -1.25 -0.02
CA LEU A 184 -6.22 -2.13 1.12
C LEU A 184 -6.20 -3.60 0.71
N ILE A 185 -6.96 -3.97 -0.32
CA ILE A 185 -7.10 -5.36 -0.75
C ILE A 185 -5.79 -5.88 -1.33
N MET A 186 -5.10 -5.08 -2.14
CA MET A 186 -3.75 -5.43 -2.60
C MET A 186 -2.79 -5.59 -1.43
N GLY A 187 -2.81 -4.66 -0.46
CA GLY A 187 -1.95 -4.75 0.72
C GLY A 187 -2.19 -6.02 1.55
N ILE A 188 -3.45 -6.46 1.70
CA ILE A 188 -3.77 -7.73 2.36
C ILE A 188 -3.26 -8.92 1.52
N ALA A 189 -3.41 -8.90 0.20
CA ALA A 189 -2.86 -9.94 -0.68
C ALA A 189 -1.33 -10.02 -0.59
N ASP A 190 -0.64 -8.88 -0.54
CA ASP A 190 0.81 -8.83 -0.31
C ASP A 190 1.17 -9.35 1.09
N GLY A 191 0.36 -9.05 2.10
CA GLY A 191 0.50 -9.59 3.46
C GLY A 191 0.38 -11.11 3.52
N LEU A 192 -0.54 -11.69 2.74
CA LEU A 192 -0.70 -13.14 2.62
C LEU A 192 0.50 -13.78 1.89
N ALA A 193 1.02 -13.12 0.85
CA ALA A 193 2.26 -13.57 0.21
C ALA A 193 3.43 -13.57 1.20
N LEU A 194 3.59 -12.48 1.96
CA LEU A 194 4.68 -12.37 2.93
C LEU A 194 4.55 -13.35 4.11
N ILE A 195 3.34 -13.62 4.62
CA ILE A 195 3.15 -14.58 5.72
C ILE A 195 3.48 -16.02 5.27
N MET A 196 3.25 -16.37 4.00
CA MET A 196 3.71 -17.66 3.45
C MET A 196 5.23 -17.77 3.48
N GLY A 197 5.93 -16.67 3.17
CA GLY A 197 7.39 -16.60 3.32
C GLY A 197 7.85 -16.80 4.77
N VAL A 198 7.10 -16.26 5.73
CA VAL A 198 7.36 -16.52 7.16
C VAL A 198 7.08 -17.98 7.52
N GLY A 199 5.96 -18.54 7.04
CA GLY A 199 5.57 -19.94 7.27
C GLY A 199 6.61 -20.93 6.75
N LEU A 200 7.23 -20.66 5.60
CA LEU A 200 8.34 -21.45 5.07
C LEU A 200 9.56 -21.50 6.01
N VAL A 201 9.82 -20.41 6.75
CA VAL A 201 10.94 -20.32 7.68
C VAL A 201 10.58 -20.92 9.04
N THR A 202 9.35 -20.73 9.50
CA THR A 202 8.89 -21.26 10.80
C THR A 202 8.48 -22.72 10.75
N GLY A 203 8.24 -23.27 9.55
CA GLY A 203 7.75 -24.63 9.35
C GLY A 203 6.26 -24.81 9.68
N ASP A 204 5.49 -23.73 9.57
CA ASP A 204 4.05 -23.71 9.90
C ASP A 204 3.19 -24.07 8.68
N GLU A 205 2.18 -24.93 8.86
CA GLU A 205 1.23 -25.39 7.82
C GLU A 205 0.14 -24.36 7.48
N LEU A 206 0.53 -23.10 7.29
CA LEU A 206 -0.39 -22.00 6.98
C LEU A 206 -0.56 -21.73 5.48
N ILE A 207 0.31 -22.30 4.64
CA ILE A 207 0.49 -21.94 3.24
C ILE A 207 -0.78 -22.20 2.43
N GLY A 208 -1.34 -23.41 2.48
CA GLY A 208 -2.58 -23.72 1.76
C GLY A 208 -3.77 -22.79 2.10
N THR A 209 -3.89 -22.37 3.37
CA THR A 209 -4.92 -21.40 3.79
C THR A 209 -4.62 -20.01 3.23
N ALA A 210 -3.38 -19.54 3.36
CA ALA A 210 -2.97 -18.23 2.85
C ALA A 210 -3.09 -18.13 1.32
N GLU A 211 -2.71 -19.17 0.57
CA GLU A 211 -2.88 -19.23 -0.89
C GLU A 211 -4.36 -19.15 -1.29
N SER A 212 -5.23 -19.88 -0.58
CA SER A 212 -6.66 -19.90 -0.88
C SER A 212 -7.31 -18.53 -0.72
N ILE A 213 -6.95 -17.80 0.33
CA ILE A 213 -7.41 -16.41 0.53
C ILE A 213 -6.78 -15.50 -0.53
N THR A 214 -5.49 -15.66 -0.82
CA THR A 214 -4.76 -14.85 -1.82
C THR A 214 -5.43 -14.93 -3.19
N ARG A 215 -5.83 -16.14 -3.63
CA ARG A 215 -6.55 -16.36 -4.89
C ARG A 215 -7.82 -15.53 -4.99
N ILE A 216 -8.64 -15.51 -3.93
CA ILE A 216 -9.88 -14.73 -3.88
C ILE A 216 -9.57 -13.22 -3.95
N LEU A 217 -8.57 -12.76 -3.17
CA LEU A 217 -8.22 -11.35 -3.13
C LEU A 217 -7.61 -10.85 -4.44
N LEU A 218 -6.81 -11.67 -5.14
CA LEU A 218 -6.25 -11.32 -6.45
C LEU A 218 -7.35 -11.12 -7.50
N ILE A 219 -8.35 -12.02 -7.53
CA ILE A 219 -9.51 -11.90 -8.43
C ILE A 219 -10.32 -10.65 -8.08
N ALA A 220 -10.61 -10.43 -6.79
CA ALA A 220 -11.33 -9.25 -6.32
C ALA A 220 -10.57 -7.95 -6.65
N ASN A 221 -9.25 -7.94 -6.47
CA ASN A 221 -8.42 -6.77 -6.75
C ASN A 221 -8.32 -6.49 -8.25
N ALA A 222 -8.21 -7.53 -9.10
CA ALA A 222 -8.25 -7.37 -10.55
C ALA A 222 -9.57 -6.71 -11.00
N PHE A 223 -10.69 -7.19 -10.46
CA PHE A 223 -12.01 -6.59 -10.73
C PHE A 223 -12.07 -5.13 -10.25
N LEU A 224 -11.59 -4.83 -9.04
CA LEU A 224 -11.57 -3.47 -8.51
C LEU A 224 -10.68 -2.53 -9.31
N ILE A 225 -9.52 -2.98 -9.80
CA ILE A 225 -8.66 -2.19 -10.68
C ILE A 225 -9.39 -1.89 -11.99
N ILE A 226 -10.08 -2.87 -12.59
CA ILE A 226 -10.88 -2.64 -13.81
C ILE A 226 -11.97 -1.60 -13.55
N VAL A 227 -12.76 -1.77 -12.48
CA VAL A 227 -13.82 -0.83 -12.10
C VAL A 227 -13.25 0.56 -11.82
N TYR A 228 -12.11 0.65 -11.14
CA TYR A 228 -11.41 1.91 -10.88
C TYR A 228 -11.01 2.62 -12.18
N LEU A 229 -10.39 1.92 -13.12
CA LEU A 229 -9.97 2.51 -14.40
C LEU A 229 -11.16 2.93 -15.25
N VAL A 230 -12.23 2.12 -15.30
CA VAL A 230 -13.47 2.47 -16.00
C VAL A 230 -14.10 3.71 -15.37
N ASN A 231 -14.23 3.75 -14.04
CA ASN A 231 -14.79 4.90 -13.32
C ASN A 231 -13.97 6.18 -13.58
N ALA A 232 -12.64 6.10 -13.48
CA ALA A 232 -11.75 7.22 -13.76
C ALA A 232 -11.88 7.72 -15.21
N ASN A 233 -12.02 6.80 -16.17
CA ASN A 233 -12.16 7.13 -17.59
C ASN A 233 -13.43 7.97 -17.89
N TYR A 234 -14.53 7.72 -17.17
CA TYR A 234 -15.78 8.46 -17.33
C TYR A 234 -15.91 9.68 -16.40
N GLN A 235 -15.04 9.82 -15.38
CA GLN A 235 -15.13 10.90 -14.39
C GLN A 235 -14.75 12.27 -14.96
N SER A 236 -13.68 12.35 -15.76
CA SER A 236 -13.24 13.60 -16.39
C SER A 236 -12.26 13.34 -17.53
N SER A 237 -12.16 14.27 -18.49
CA SER A 237 -11.18 14.18 -19.58
C SER A 237 -9.73 14.15 -19.09
N THR A 238 -9.40 14.75 -17.94
CA THR A 238 -8.05 14.67 -17.36
C THR A 238 -7.77 13.30 -16.74
N ALA A 239 -8.75 12.70 -16.07
CA ALA A 239 -8.64 11.33 -15.56
C ALA A 239 -8.55 10.30 -16.71
N GLU A 240 -9.29 10.51 -17.79
CA GLU A 240 -9.21 9.71 -19.03
C GLU A 240 -7.78 9.70 -19.60
N VAL A 241 -7.11 10.86 -19.64
CA VAL A 241 -5.70 10.94 -20.07
C VAL A 241 -4.80 10.16 -19.12
N SER A 242 -5.04 10.20 -17.80
CA SER A 242 -4.27 9.44 -16.81
C SER A 242 -4.42 7.92 -17.03
N VAL A 243 -5.65 7.45 -17.32
CA VAL A 243 -5.93 6.05 -17.67
C VAL A 243 -5.21 5.66 -18.97
N LYS A 244 -5.26 6.50 -20.00
CA LYS A 244 -4.56 6.24 -21.28
C LYS A 244 -3.05 6.17 -21.07
N GLU A 245 -2.48 7.07 -20.30
CA GLU A 245 -1.04 7.04 -19.96
C GLU A 245 -0.66 5.77 -19.20
N LEU A 246 -1.53 5.31 -18.29
CA LEU A 246 -1.32 4.09 -17.52
C LEU A 246 -1.37 2.81 -18.36
N VAL A 247 -2.33 2.71 -19.28
CA VAL A 247 -2.62 1.46 -20.00
C VAL A 247 -1.88 1.37 -21.34
N ARG A 248 -1.66 2.51 -22.01
CA ARG A 248 -1.06 2.57 -23.37
C ARG A 248 0.06 3.59 -23.53
N GLY A 249 0.27 4.46 -22.54
CA GLY A 249 1.29 5.51 -22.61
C GLY A 249 2.65 5.05 -22.10
N HIS A 250 3.44 6.01 -21.61
CA HIS A 250 4.86 5.78 -21.31
C HIS A 250 5.10 4.88 -20.08
N VAL A 251 4.09 4.66 -19.23
CA VAL A 251 4.17 3.74 -18.09
C VAL A 251 3.43 2.41 -18.33
N ALA A 252 2.93 2.16 -19.54
CA ALA A 252 2.14 0.96 -19.85
C ALA A 252 2.85 -0.35 -19.48
N TRP A 253 4.18 -0.39 -19.62
CA TRP A 253 4.97 -1.54 -19.22
C TRP A 253 4.90 -1.82 -17.71
N VAL A 254 4.80 -0.78 -16.86
CA VAL A 254 4.62 -0.95 -15.41
C VAL A 254 3.25 -1.53 -15.10
N PHE A 255 2.22 -1.07 -15.83
CA PHE A 255 0.87 -1.60 -15.66
C PHE A 255 0.77 -3.06 -16.10
N TRP A 256 1.17 -3.39 -17.33
CA TRP A 256 1.00 -4.72 -17.87
C TRP A 256 1.96 -5.75 -17.28
N LEU A 257 3.25 -5.42 -17.15
CA LEU A 257 4.22 -6.36 -16.58
C LEU A 257 4.18 -6.35 -15.06
N GLY A 258 4.28 -5.16 -14.46
CA GLY A 258 4.35 -5.03 -13.01
C GLY A 258 3.04 -5.39 -12.30
N ILE A 259 1.95 -4.70 -12.62
CA ILE A 259 0.67 -4.86 -11.91
C ILE A 259 -0.06 -6.11 -12.37
N VAL A 260 -0.26 -6.27 -13.68
CA VAL A 260 -1.10 -7.34 -14.23
C VAL A 260 -0.36 -8.68 -14.23
N LEU A 261 0.82 -8.76 -14.85
CA LEU A 261 1.53 -10.03 -14.97
C LEU A 261 2.12 -10.50 -13.62
N PHE A 262 3.01 -9.71 -13.02
CA PHE A 262 3.68 -10.09 -11.77
C PHE A 262 2.77 -9.96 -10.56
N GLY A 263 2.02 -8.86 -10.44
CA GLY A 263 1.17 -8.61 -9.27
C GLY A 263 -0.10 -9.47 -9.19
N ILE A 264 -0.60 -10.01 -10.31
CA ILE A 264 -1.88 -10.72 -10.35
C ILE A 264 -1.78 -12.07 -11.06
N ILE A 265 -1.43 -12.10 -12.35
CA ILE A 265 -1.56 -13.31 -13.18
C ILE A 265 -0.65 -14.43 -12.68
N ILE A 266 0.64 -14.18 -12.49
CA ILE A 266 1.60 -15.21 -12.10
C ILE A 266 1.23 -15.85 -10.74
N PRO A 267 1.03 -15.07 -9.66
CA PRO A 267 0.65 -15.66 -8.38
C PRO A 267 -0.71 -16.35 -8.42
N LEU A 268 -1.68 -15.81 -9.18
CA LEU A 268 -2.99 -16.42 -9.34
C LEU A 268 -2.91 -17.77 -10.05
N VAL A 269 -2.12 -17.87 -11.13
CA VAL A 269 -1.91 -19.13 -11.86
C VAL A 269 -1.25 -20.17 -10.97
N ILE A 270 -0.21 -19.79 -10.22
CA ILE A 270 0.46 -20.69 -9.27
C ILE A 270 -0.56 -21.23 -8.26
N SER A 271 -1.34 -20.35 -7.63
CA SER A 271 -2.35 -20.74 -6.66
C SER A 271 -3.47 -21.61 -7.25
N ILE A 272 -3.85 -21.39 -8.51
CA ILE A 272 -4.85 -22.21 -9.21
C ILE A 272 -4.29 -23.60 -9.52
N ILE A 273 -3.04 -23.71 -9.95
CA ILE A 273 -2.39 -25.01 -10.22
C ILE A 273 -2.31 -25.83 -8.94
N SER A 274 -1.88 -25.23 -7.82
CA SER A 274 -1.86 -25.90 -6.51
C SER A 274 -3.24 -26.38 -6.07
N TYR A 275 -4.29 -25.58 -6.33
CA TYR A 275 -5.67 -26.00 -6.05
C TYR A 275 -6.11 -27.22 -6.87
N PHE A 276 -5.79 -27.28 -8.17
CA PHE A 276 -6.22 -28.39 -9.04
C PHE A 276 -5.38 -29.66 -8.88
N THR A 277 -4.10 -29.52 -8.55
CA THR A 277 -3.21 -30.66 -8.29
C THR A 277 -3.43 -31.25 -6.90
N GLY A 278 -3.95 -30.47 -5.96
CA GLY A 278 -4.04 -30.85 -4.55
C GLY A 278 -2.68 -30.86 -3.85
N GLU A 279 -1.62 -30.42 -4.53
CA GLU A 279 -0.26 -30.34 -4.03
C GLU A 279 0.12 -28.88 -3.78
N GLU A 280 0.78 -28.63 -2.65
CA GLU A 280 1.34 -27.31 -2.39
C GLU A 280 2.41 -26.98 -3.44
N ALA A 281 2.46 -25.71 -3.85
CA ALA A 281 3.51 -25.26 -4.74
C ALA A 281 4.89 -25.53 -4.13
N THR A 282 5.83 -25.99 -4.96
CA THR A 282 7.23 -26.19 -4.53
C THR A 282 7.78 -24.89 -3.90
N THR A 283 8.68 -25.02 -2.94
CA THR A 283 9.27 -23.86 -2.23
C THR A 283 9.83 -22.81 -3.19
N GLY A 284 10.48 -23.24 -4.29
CA GLY A 284 11.00 -22.31 -5.31
C GLY A 284 9.90 -21.52 -6.03
N LEU A 285 8.78 -22.18 -6.33
CA LEU A 285 7.64 -21.54 -6.99
C LEU A 285 6.89 -20.58 -6.04
N LEU A 286 6.77 -20.94 -4.75
CA LEU A 286 6.23 -20.06 -3.71
C LEU A 286 7.08 -18.80 -3.53
N VAL A 287 8.41 -18.95 -3.38
CA VAL A 287 9.32 -17.81 -3.27
C VAL A 287 9.22 -16.91 -4.51
N PHE A 288 9.13 -17.51 -5.70
CA PHE A 288 8.93 -16.75 -6.93
C PHE A 288 7.58 -15.99 -6.93
N ALA A 289 6.48 -16.62 -6.49
CA ALA A 289 5.19 -15.97 -6.36
C ALA A 289 5.24 -14.76 -5.39
N ILE A 290 5.93 -14.90 -4.26
CA ILE A 290 6.11 -13.82 -3.27
C ILE A 290 6.88 -12.63 -3.86
N ILE A 291 7.94 -12.90 -4.62
CA ILE A 291 8.69 -11.86 -5.34
C ILE A 291 7.78 -11.17 -6.36
N CYS A 292 6.97 -11.92 -7.11
CA CYS A 292 6.04 -11.38 -8.09
C CYS A 292 4.97 -10.48 -7.43
N HIS A 293 4.39 -10.92 -6.31
CA HIS A 293 3.49 -10.10 -5.48
C HIS A 293 4.14 -8.78 -5.09
N THR A 294 5.36 -8.86 -4.56
CA THR A 294 6.11 -7.67 -4.13
C THR A 294 6.35 -6.72 -5.30
N ILE A 295 6.77 -7.21 -6.47
CA ILE A 295 6.91 -6.39 -7.70
C ILE A 295 5.57 -5.72 -8.05
N GLY A 296 4.46 -6.43 -7.92
CA GLY A 296 3.11 -5.90 -8.09
C GLY A 296 2.79 -4.74 -7.15
N ALA A 297 3.12 -4.87 -5.86
CA ALA A 297 2.93 -3.83 -4.86
C ALA A 297 3.68 -2.53 -5.20
N PHE A 298 4.97 -2.66 -5.56
CA PHE A 298 5.79 -1.54 -6.02
C PHE A 298 5.21 -0.90 -7.29
N SER A 299 4.83 -1.73 -8.26
CA SER A 299 4.32 -1.30 -9.56
C SER A 299 2.98 -0.59 -9.48
N LEU A 300 2.06 -1.05 -8.63
CA LEU A 300 0.74 -0.46 -8.45
C LEU A 300 0.86 0.97 -7.92
N LYS A 301 1.63 1.16 -6.83
CA LYS A 301 1.86 2.48 -6.26
C LYS A 301 2.61 3.38 -7.22
N TYR A 302 3.63 2.86 -7.91
CA TYR A 302 4.39 3.64 -8.88
C TYR A 302 3.49 4.12 -10.03
N GLY A 303 2.73 3.19 -10.63
CA GLY A 303 1.84 3.48 -11.74
C GLY A 303 0.83 4.57 -11.38
N VAL A 304 0.09 4.38 -10.28
CA VAL A 304 -0.93 5.34 -9.82
C VAL A 304 -0.33 6.73 -9.54
N LEU A 305 0.83 6.79 -8.89
CA LEU A 305 1.48 8.07 -8.60
C LEU A 305 2.03 8.74 -9.87
N LYS A 306 2.60 7.96 -10.80
CA LYS A 306 3.26 8.46 -12.00
C LYS A 306 2.27 9.03 -13.02
N VAL A 307 1.06 8.48 -13.09
CA VAL A 307 0.00 8.98 -14.00
C VAL A 307 -0.93 9.99 -13.34
N GLY A 308 -0.60 10.48 -12.14
CA GLY A 308 -1.37 11.57 -11.53
C GLY A 308 -1.22 12.84 -12.37
N ILE A 309 -2.28 13.27 -13.06
CA ILE A 309 -2.27 14.49 -13.89
C ILE A 309 -3.14 15.57 -13.24
N TYR A 310 -2.59 16.78 -13.14
CA TYR A 310 -3.32 17.94 -12.65
C TYR A 310 -4.38 18.41 -13.65
N ARG A 311 -5.57 18.74 -13.14
CA ARG A 311 -6.62 19.38 -13.90
C ARG A 311 -6.21 20.83 -14.24
N PRO A 312 -6.21 21.24 -15.52
CA PRO A 312 -6.00 22.64 -15.90
C PRO A 312 -7.06 23.55 -15.28
N ILE A 313 -6.67 24.76 -14.88
CA ILE A 313 -7.59 25.76 -14.29
C ILE A 313 -8.48 26.38 -15.35
N LEU A 314 -7.88 26.77 -16.48
CA LEU A 314 -8.60 27.37 -17.58
C LEU A 314 -9.17 26.25 -18.45
N PRO A 315 -10.47 26.29 -18.79
CA PRO A 315 -10.98 25.44 -19.84
C PRO A 315 -10.13 25.68 -21.08
N LYS A 316 -9.83 24.64 -21.86
CA LYS A 316 -9.32 24.87 -23.22
C LYS A 316 -10.30 25.84 -23.86
N SER A 317 -9.88 27.07 -24.16
CA SER A 317 -10.59 27.83 -25.19
C SER A 317 -10.64 26.87 -26.36
N ALA A 318 -11.83 26.56 -26.89
CA ALA A 318 -11.93 25.89 -28.17
C ALA A 318 -11.06 26.73 -29.11
N ALA A 319 -9.84 26.25 -29.38
CA ALA A 319 -8.97 26.89 -30.33
C ALA A 319 -9.65 26.60 -31.66
N TYR A 320 -10.24 27.67 -32.20
CA TYR A 320 -10.72 27.75 -33.57
C TYR A 320 -9.71 27.14 -34.55
#